data_AF-A0A915J763-F1
#
_entry.id   AF-A0A915J763-F1
#
_cell.length_a   1.000
_cell.length_b   1.000
_cell.length_c   1.000
_cell.angle_alpha   90.00
_cell.angle_beta   90.00
_cell.angle_gamma   90.00
#
_symmetry.space_group_name_H-M   'P 1'
#
loop_
_entity.id
_entity.type
_entity.pdbx_description
1 polymer ?
#
loop_
_entity_poly.entity_id
_entity_poly.type
_entity_poly.pdbx_seq_one_letter_code
_entity_poly.pdbx_strand_id
1 'polypeptide(L)'
;MGDRLALTEFWEKQAHAPTVETMMLNKLAEQVDEQDKRDIFNSLPDLEDMRIMELGAGIGIVQKTYNSHFLPIKPTMQSQEQI
;
A
#
# COMPACT_ATOMS: atom_id res chain seq x y z
N MET A 1 9.81 25.66 -13.22
CA MET A 1 10.00 24.24 -13.57
C MET A 1 11.14 23.63 -12.73
N GLY A 2 11.01 23.59 -11.40
CA GLY A 2 12.05 23.04 -10.50
C GLY A 2 11.54 21.95 -9.56
N ASP A 3 10.26 22.01 -9.20
CA ASP A 3 9.71 21.23 -8.08
C ASP A 3 9.59 19.74 -8.38
N ARG A 4 9.27 19.35 -9.63
CA ARG A 4 9.16 17.93 -10.01
C ARG A 4 10.51 17.20 -9.86
N LEU A 5 11.58 17.81 -10.37
CA LEU A 5 12.91 17.21 -10.33
C LEU A 5 13.41 17.11 -8.89
N ALA A 6 13.24 18.18 -8.10
CA ALA A 6 13.62 18.19 -6.70
C ALA A 6 12.91 17.10 -5.87
N LEU A 7 11.61 16.88 -6.11
CA LEU A 7 10.84 15.83 -5.44
C LEU A 7 11.28 14.42 -5.89
N THR A 8 11.60 14.22 -7.17
CA THR A 8 12.14 12.95 -7.65
C THR A 8 13.49 12.65 -7.02
N GLU A 9 14.43 13.61 -7.05
CA GLU A 9 15.76 13.43 -6.45
C GLU A 9 15.70 13.19 -4.94
N PHE A 10 14.76 13.83 -4.24
CA PHE A 10 14.54 13.61 -2.82
C PHE A 10 14.19 12.14 -2.52
N TRP A 11 13.26 11.56 -3.28
CA TRP A 11 12.84 10.17 -3.10
C TRP A 11 13.86 9.17 -3.64
N GLU A 12 14.60 9.50 -4.71
CA GLU A 12 15.67 8.65 -5.24
C GLU A 12 16.79 8.40 -4.22
N LYS A 13 17.20 9.43 -3.47
CA LYS A 13 18.21 9.30 -2.40
C LYS A 13 17.80 8.30 -1.31
N GLN A 14 16.50 8.11 -1.13
CA GLN A 14 15.92 7.27 -0.11
C GLN A 14 15.59 5.85 -0.60
N ALA A 15 15.62 5.63 -1.91
CA ALA A 15 15.27 4.34 -2.54
C ALA A 15 16.16 3.16 -2.09
N HIS A 16 17.37 3.43 -1.59
CA HIS A 16 18.29 2.40 -1.10
C HIS A 16 17.84 1.75 0.22
N ALA A 17 16.90 2.35 0.96
CA ALA A 17 16.35 1.82 2.20
C ALA A 17 14.82 1.77 2.13
N PRO A 18 14.22 0.79 1.43
CA PRO A 18 12.77 0.69 1.24
C PRO A 18 12.08 0.13 2.50
N THR A 19 12.11 0.89 3.60
CA THR A 19 11.52 0.52 4.90
C THR A 19 10.39 1.45 5.31
N VAL A 20 9.64 1.06 6.34
CA VAL A 20 8.53 1.86 6.90
C VAL A 20 9.07 3.20 7.42
N GLU A 21 10.23 3.21 8.06
CA GLU A 21 10.89 4.42 8.56
C GLU A 21 11.19 5.43 7.45
N THR A 22 11.65 4.94 6.30
CA THR A 22 11.90 5.78 5.12
C THR A 22 10.60 6.32 4.54
N MET A 23 9.57 5.50 4.43
CA MET A 23 8.27 5.94 3.89
C MET A 23 7.59 6.97 4.80
N MET A 24 7.71 6.81 6.11
CA MET A 24 7.16 7.75 7.10
C MET A 24 8.11 8.90 7.44
N LEU A 25 9.33 8.90 6.91
CA LEU A 25 10.42 9.83 7.28
C LEU A 25 10.62 9.93 8.80
N ASN A 26 10.46 8.80 9.50
CA ASN A 26 10.42 8.72 10.97
C ASN A 26 11.19 7.50 11.47
N LYS A 27 12.16 7.69 12.36
CA LYS A 27 12.96 6.60 12.95
C LYS A 27 12.16 5.69 13.89
N LEU A 28 11.01 6.14 14.38
CA LEU A 28 10.12 5.37 15.26
C LEU A 28 8.83 4.97 14.54
N ALA A 29 8.87 4.88 13.20
CA ALA A 29 7.70 4.60 12.39
C ALA A 29 6.98 3.31 12.77
N GLU A 30 7.72 2.25 13.14
CA GLU A 30 7.12 0.97 13.57
C GLU A 30 6.17 1.12 14.78
N GLN A 31 6.35 2.13 15.63
CA GLN A 31 5.49 2.35 16.80
C GLN A 31 4.13 2.95 16.45
N VAL A 32 4.01 3.56 15.27
CA VAL A 32 2.82 4.30 14.84
C VAL A 32 2.17 3.72 13.58
N ASP A 33 2.94 3.00 12.77
CA ASP A 33 2.54 2.44 11.46
C ASP A 33 1.28 1.58 11.53
N GLU A 34 1.16 0.71 12.54
CA GLU A 34 -0.05 -0.12 12.70
C GLU A 34 -1.30 0.70 13.00
N GLN A 35 -1.18 1.71 13.86
CA GLN A 35 -2.31 2.55 14.25
C GLN A 35 -2.71 3.47 13.09
N ASP A 36 -1.73 4.10 12.44
CA ASP A 36 -1.94 4.96 11.28
C ASP A 36 -2.65 4.21 10.14
N LYS A 37 -2.21 2.98 9.84
CA LYS A 37 -2.91 2.11 8.89
C LYS A 37 -4.36 1.84 9.27
N ARG A 38 -4.63 1.51 10.53
CA ARG A 38 -6.02 1.26 10.98
C ARG A 38 -6.88 2.51 10.78
N ASP A 39 -6.36 3.68 11.14
CA ASP A 39 -7.09 4.93 11.01
C ASP A 39 -7.35 5.28 9.54
N ILE A 40 -6.38 5.05 8.65
CA ILE A 40 -6.54 5.17 7.20
C ILE A 40 -7.64 4.21 6.70
N PHE A 41 -7.54 2.91 7.00
CA PHE A 41 -8.52 1.92 6.51
C PHE A 41 -9.93 2.19 7.03
N ASN A 42 -10.08 2.64 8.27
CA ASN A 42 -11.38 3.01 8.85
C ASN A 42 -11.99 4.27 8.20
N SER A 43 -11.18 5.11 7.56
CA SER A 43 -11.63 6.31 6.86
C SER A 43 -12.02 6.07 5.40
N LEU A 44 -11.59 4.94 4.82
CA LEU A 44 -11.91 4.58 3.44
C LEU A 44 -13.39 4.17 3.31
N PRO A 45 -14.02 4.41 2.15
CA PRO A 45 -15.33 3.83 1.87
C PRO A 45 -15.22 2.31 1.82
N ASP A 46 -16.36 1.61 1.81
CA ASP A 46 -16.38 0.19 1.49
C ASP A 46 -15.81 -0.04 0.07
N LEU A 47 -14.84 -0.95 -0.02
CA LEU A 47 -14.07 -1.23 -1.24
C LEU A 47 -14.40 -2.59 -1.85
N GLU A 48 -15.41 -3.30 -1.32
CA GLU A 48 -15.82 -4.60 -1.84
C GLU A 48 -16.19 -4.52 -3.34
N ASP A 49 -15.67 -5.48 -4.11
CA ASP A 49 -15.84 -5.59 -5.57
C ASP A 49 -15.41 -4.35 -6.39
N MET A 50 -14.64 -3.43 -5.81
CA MET A 50 -14.06 -2.29 -6.52
C MET A 50 -12.70 -2.63 -7.16
N ARG A 51 -12.43 -2.00 -8.31
CA ARG A 51 -11.07 -1.93 -8.87
C ARG A 51 -10.36 -0.71 -8.29
N ILE A 52 -9.34 -0.95 -7.47
CA ILE A 52 -8.64 0.07 -6.71
C ILE A 52 -7.29 0.37 -7.38
N MET A 53 -6.93 1.66 -7.45
CA MET A 53 -5.61 2.13 -7.88
C MET A 53 -4.95 2.89 -6.74
N GLU A 54 -3.84 2.35 -6.22
CA GLU A 54 -3.00 3.03 -5.22
C GLU A 54 -1.89 3.82 -5.94
N LEU A 55 -1.87 5.14 -5.76
CA LEU A 55 -0.84 6.01 -6.33
C LEU A 55 0.17 6.38 -5.24
N GLY A 56 1.46 6.35 -5.58
CA GLY A 56 2.52 6.65 -4.60
C GLY A 56 2.67 5.57 -3.53
N ALA A 57 2.34 4.32 -3.85
CA ALA A 57 2.32 3.18 -2.92
C ALA A 57 3.66 2.86 -2.23
N GLY A 58 4.77 3.44 -2.70
CA GLY A 58 6.11 3.16 -2.20
C GLY A 58 6.39 1.65 -2.22
N ILE A 59 6.62 1.07 -1.05
CA ILE A 59 6.92 -0.36 -0.88
C ILE A 59 5.66 -1.27 -0.79
N GLY A 60 4.47 -0.68 -1.01
CA GLY A 60 3.18 -1.36 -1.09
C GLY A 60 2.61 -1.77 0.26
N ILE A 61 2.88 -1.03 1.33
CA ILE A 61 2.42 -1.37 2.70
C ILE A 61 0.89 -1.41 2.76
N VAL A 62 0.21 -0.39 2.24
CA VAL A 62 -1.26 -0.31 2.31
C VAL A 62 -1.89 -1.40 1.43
N GLN A 63 -1.46 -1.57 0.18
CA GLN A 63 -1.93 -2.69 -0.65
C GLN A 63 -1.71 -4.07 -0.01
N LYS A 64 -0.55 -4.32 0.61
CA LYS A 64 -0.27 -5.60 1.30
C LYS A 64 -1.23 -5.81 2.47
N THR A 65 -1.48 -4.79 3.28
CA THR A 65 -2.44 -4.87 4.38
C THR A 65 -3.86 -5.06 3.85
N TYR A 66 -4.25 -4.36 2.79
CA TYR A 66 -5.55 -4.50 2.15
C TYR A 66 -5.80 -5.93 1.67
N ASN A 67 -4.88 -6.49 0.89
CA ASN A 67 -5.03 -7.83 0.31
C ASN A 67 -5.03 -8.95 1.36
N SER A 68 -4.32 -8.76 2.48
CA SER A 68 -4.25 -9.77 3.55
C SER A 68 -5.47 -9.77 4.46
N HIS A 69 -6.13 -8.62 4.63
CA HIS A 69 -7.24 -8.45 5.57
C HIS A 69 -8.62 -8.38 4.90
N PHE A 70 -8.71 -7.85 3.68
CA PHE A 70 -9.99 -7.48 3.06
C PHE A 70 -10.31 -8.23 1.76
N LEU A 71 -9.34 -8.89 1.13
CA LEU A 71 -9.60 -9.81 0.03
C LEU A 71 -9.46 -11.25 0.51
N PRO A 72 -10.56 -11.98 0.78
CA PRO A 72 -10.45 -13.43 0.85
C PRO A 72 -9.96 -13.91 -0.52
N ILE A 73 -8.99 -14.83 -0.51
CA ILE A 73 -8.60 -15.57 -1.71
C ILE A 73 -9.87 -16.29 -2.19
N LYS A 74 -10.62 -15.71 -3.13
CA LYS A 74 -11.74 -16.41 -3.77
C LYS A 74 -11.08 -17.59 -4.51
N PRO A 75 -11.37 -18.85 -4.14
CA PRO A 75 -10.82 -19.98 -4.87
C PRO A 75 -11.28 -19.84 -6.31
N THR A 76 -10.32 -19.76 -7.23
CA THR A 76 -10.60 -19.80 -8.66
C THR A 76 -11.38 -21.07 -8.92
N MET A 77 -12.68 -20.97 -9.19
CA MET A 77 -13.47 -22.09 -9.67
C MET A 77 -12.79 -22.57 -10.94
N GLN A 78 -12.06 -23.69 -10.86
CA GLN A 78 -11.69 -24.43 -12.05
C GLN A 78 -13.00 -24.84 -12.70
N SER A 79 -13.28 -24.26 -13.86
CA SER A 79 -14.37 -24.67 -14.73
C SER A 79 -14.28 -26.19 -14.87
N GLN A 80 -15.23 -26.91 -14.28
CA GLN A 80 -15.40 -28.31 -14.60
C GLN A 80 -15.80 -28.36 -16.07
N GLU A 81 -14.87 -28.77 -16.93
CA GLU A 81 -15.20 -29.19 -18.29
C GLU A 81 -16.18 -30.36 -18.16
N GLN A 82 -17.46 -30.07 -18.39
CA GLN A 82 -18.48 -31.08 -18.66
C GLN A 82 -18.32 -31.53 -20.11
N ILE A 83 -17.72 -32.71 -20.32
CA ILE A 83 -18.07 -33.65 -21.39
C ILE A 83 -18.05 -35.05 -20.79
#